data_AF-A0A931FBM1-F1
#
_entry.id   AF-A0A931FBM1-F1
#
_cell.length_a   1.000
_cell.length_b   1.000
_cell.length_c   1.000
_cell.angle_alpha   90.00
_cell.angle_beta   90.00
_cell.angle_gamma   90.00
#
_symmetry.space_group_name_H-M   'P 1'
#
loop_
_entity.id
_entity.type
_entity.pdbx_description
1 polymer ?
#
loop_
_entity_poly.entity_id
_entity_poly.type
_entity_poly.pdbx_seq_one_letter_code
_entity_poly.pdbx_strand_id
1 'polypeptide(L)'
;MAGAVCLAVGFLQGTGSGREVWWAAGLPCLLTAVGWRVWTAPEEGLADALRLRRLSRRIALRLGTVPALVAAVALPLGSGAWAVWAALLTPVPLLVETALWQFAPAALRRNVRAGRVLEEAQVLAARAGQDQPQEFDPTGGRSGRLVPDRFLPAPGGFRAACSARPSRRRIQETQGVKELIPEDELWLRSAYVQWSSSRRVLVLCCGPAGTVRVPLDPATSPSLLGGPLADVPVELVWLKERYRYAEEVRILLLNARSQRLLTMPGLGMRQTEVARVAQAAGLAYSAYELRQPDVLPAVELPWHNLPNLMFPRHRRHVQPKLTRHQLKLLDTAVEMKLPPARWPAMVGQAGRS
;
A
#
# COMPACT_ATOMS: atom_id res chain seq x y z
N MET A 1 -7.08 -14.62 32.98
CA MET A 1 -6.16 -15.44 33.81
C MET A 1 -6.07 -14.88 35.22
N ALA A 2 -5.68 -13.61 35.43
CA ALA A 2 -5.61 -13.00 36.77
C ALA A 2 -6.91 -13.10 37.59
N GLY A 3 -8.09 -12.87 36.98
CA GLY A 3 -9.37 -12.99 37.69
C GLY A 3 -9.73 -14.40 38.19
N ALA A 4 -9.31 -15.46 37.49
CA ALA A 4 -9.60 -16.84 37.90
C ALA A 4 -8.70 -17.28 39.07
N VAL A 5 -7.46 -16.79 39.12
CA VAL A 5 -6.54 -17.03 40.23
C VAL A 5 -7.01 -16.29 41.49
N CYS A 6 -7.48 -15.05 41.36
CA CYS A 6 -8.06 -14.32 42.50
C CYS A 6 -9.31 -15.00 43.07
N LEU A 7 -10.15 -15.62 42.22
CA LEU A 7 -11.32 -16.39 42.66
C LEU A 7 -10.94 -17.63 43.46
N ALA A 8 -9.94 -18.39 43.00
CA ALA A 8 -9.48 -19.59 43.70
C ALA A 8 -8.85 -19.25 45.06
N VAL A 9 -8.06 -18.17 45.12
CA VAL A 9 -7.42 -17.69 46.36
C VAL A 9 -8.45 -17.14 47.35
N GLY A 10 -9.44 -16.37 46.87
CA GLY A 10 -10.52 -15.85 47.72
C GLY A 10 -11.43 -16.95 48.29
N PHE A 11 -11.70 -18.01 47.53
CA PHE A 11 -12.48 -19.16 48.00
C PHE A 11 -11.73 -19.97 49.07
N LEU A 12 -10.41 -20.12 48.93
CA LEU A 12 -9.55 -20.81 49.91
C LEU A 12 -9.41 -20.04 51.24
N GLN A 13 -9.60 -18.72 51.23
CA GLN A 13 -9.41 -17.88 52.42
C GLN A 13 -10.68 -17.69 53.27
N GLY A 14 -11.86 -18.14 52.83
CA GLY A 14 -13.04 -18.32 53.69
C GLY A 14 -13.62 -17.06 54.37
N THR A 15 -13.29 -15.85 53.92
CA THR A 15 -13.53 -14.61 54.70
C THR A 15 -14.51 -13.60 54.11
N GLY A 16 -15.31 -13.92 53.10
CA GLY A 16 -16.26 -12.95 52.52
C GLY A 16 -17.55 -13.59 52.05
N SER A 17 -18.69 -12.95 52.35
CA SER A 17 -20.02 -13.37 51.90
C SER A 17 -20.00 -13.67 50.39
N GLY A 18 -20.48 -14.85 49.97
CA GLY A 18 -20.43 -15.30 48.56
C GLY A 18 -21.06 -14.32 47.55
N ARG A 19 -21.83 -13.34 48.04
CA ARG A 19 -22.39 -12.23 47.28
C ARG A 19 -21.33 -11.27 46.74
N GLU A 20 -20.31 -10.90 47.53
CA GLU A 20 -19.26 -9.96 47.07
C GLU A 20 -18.35 -10.60 46.01
N VAL A 21 -18.05 -11.89 46.17
CA VAL A 21 -17.30 -12.68 45.19
C VAL A 21 -18.07 -12.77 43.86
N TRP A 22 -19.39 -12.93 43.91
CA TRP A 22 -20.23 -12.99 42.71
C TRP A 22 -20.29 -11.66 41.96
N TRP A 23 -20.40 -10.52 42.66
CA TRP A 23 -20.36 -9.21 42.01
C TRP A 23 -18.99 -8.89 41.42
N ALA A 24 -17.90 -9.28 42.09
CA ALA A 24 -16.54 -9.03 41.62
C ALA A 24 -16.15 -9.87 40.40
N ALA A 25 -16.68 -11.09 40.26
CA ALA A 25 -16.29 -12.03 39.20
C ALA A 25 -17.38 -12.32 38.16
N GLY A 26 -18.63 -12.49 38.60
CA GLY A 26 -19.76 -12.79 37.73
C GLY A 26 -20.12 -11.62 36.82
N LEU A 27 -20.07 -10.39 37.34
CA LEU A 27 -20.44 -9.20 36.56
C LEU A 27 -19.46 -8.92 35.40
N PRO A 28 -18.12 -8.97 35.57
CA PRO A 28 -17.20 -8.86 34.45
C PRO A 28 -17.37 -10.00 33.44
N CYS A 29 -17.66 -11.22 33.88
CA CYS A 29 -17.94 -12.36 32.99
C CYS A 29 -19.25 -12.18 32.20
N LEU A 30 -20.29 -11.64 32.83
CA LEU A 30 -21.57 -11.32 32.17
C LEU A 30 -21.42 -10.13 31.22
N LEU A 31 -20.76 -9.06 31.64
CA LEU A 31 -20.49 -7.89 30.80
C LEU A 31 -19.55 -8.23 29.64
N THR A 32 -18.62 -9.16 29.82
CA THR A 32 -17.81 -9.67 28.71
C THR A 32 -18.64 -10.60 27.82
N ALA A 33 -19.49 -11.47 28.35
CA ALA A 33 -20.34 -12.34 27.54
C ALA A 33 -21.41 -11.56 26.72
N VAL A 34 -22.02 -10.54 27.32
CA VAL A 34 -23.12 -9.75 26.74
C VAL A 34 -22.60 -8.51 26.01
N GLY A 35 -21.59 -7.83 26.54
CA GLY A 35 -21.08 -6.56 26.04
C GLY A 35 -19.95 -6.67 25.01
N TRP A 36 -19.42 -7.86 24.73
CA TRP A 36 -18.38 -7.96 23.70
C TRP A 36 -18.96 -7.64 22.33
N ARG A 37 -18.47 -6.55 21.73
CA ARG A 37 -18.50 -6.19 20.30
C ARG A 37 -17.89 -7.27 19.37
N VAL A 38 -17.87 -8.54 19.77
CA VAL A 38 -17.42 -9.73 19.01
C VAL A 38 -18.52 -10.26 18.07
N TRP A 39 -19.69 -9.63 18.08
CA TRP A 39 -20.80 -9.91 17.17
C TRP A 39 -20.74 -9.15 15.85
N THR A 40 -19.82 -8.18 15.69
CA THR A 40 -19.59 -7.58 14.38
C THR A 40 -18.99 -8.62 13.44
N ALA A 41 -19.67 -8.86 12.32
CA ALA A 41 -19.15 -9.67 11.24
C ALA A 41 -17.74 -9.18 10.88
N PRO A 42 -16.79 -10.09 10.61
CA PRO A 42 -15.45 -9.68 10.20
C PRO A 42 -15.55 -8.76 8.97
N GLU A 43 -14.86 -7.62 9.03
CA GLU A 43 -14.87 -6.60 7.99
C GLU A 43 -14.56 -7.23 6.63
N GLU A 44 -15.41 -6.90 5.65
CA GLU A 44 -15.21 -7.27 4.25
C GLU A 44 -13.92 -6.58 3.76
N GLY A 45 -12.90 -7.36 3.39
CA GLY A 45 -11.60 -6.84 2.94
C GLY A 45 -10.37 -7.47 3.61
N LEU A 46 -10.53 -8.23 4.69
CA LEU A 46 -9.43 -8.98 5.31
C LEU A 46 -9.05 -10.22 4.49
N ALA A 47 -7.75 -10.48 4.37
CA ALA A 47 -7.24 -11.72 3.79
C ALA A 47 -7.88 -12.95 4.47
N ASP A 48 -8.39 -13.89 3.68
CA ASP A 48 -9.19 -15.03 4.17
C ASP A 48 -8.50 -15.82 5.30
N ALA A 49 -7.18 -15.93 5.26
CA ALA A 49 -6.40 -16.61 6.30
C ALA A 49 -6.43 -15.88 7.66
N LEU A 50 -6.36 -14.54 7.66
CA LEU A 50 -6.51 -13.74 8.89
C LEU A 50 -7.94 -13.80 9.40
N ARG A 51 -8.91 -13.72 8.49
CA ARG A 51 -10.33 -13.84 8.81
C ARG A 51 -10.60 -15.18 9.52
N LEU A 52 -10.10 -16.28 8.97
CA LEU A 52 -10.20 -17.62 9.55
C LEU A 52 -9.56 -17.67 10.95
N ARG A 53 -8.35 -17.12 11.13
CA ARG A 53 -7.71 -17.10 12.45
C ARG A 53 -8.50 -16.30 13.47
N ARG A 54 -8.98 -15.11 13.10
CA ARG A 54 -9.81 -14.27 13.99
C ARG A 54 -11.12 -14.97 14.35
N LEU A 55 -11.76 -15.63 13.39
CA LEU A 55 -12.96 -16.42 13.65
C LEU A 55 -12.66 -17.58 14.60
N SER A 56 -11.63 -18.38 14.35
CA SER A 56 -11.26 -19.51 15.24
C SER A 56 -10.97 -19.06 16.68
N ARG A 57 -10.22 -17.96 16.84
CA ARG A 57 -9.95 -17.37 18.17
C ARG A 57 -11.20 -16.86 18.85
N ARG A 58 -12.13 -16.23 18.10
CA ARG A 58 -13.43 -15.79 18.64
C ARG A 58 -14.28 -16.98 19.09
N ILE A 59 -14.32 -18.06 18.30
CA ILE A 59 -15.03 -19.30 18.67
C ILE A 59 -14.42 -19.90 19.94
N ALA A 60 -13.10 -20.00 20.01
CA ALA A 60 -12.40 -20.50 21.19
C ALA A 60 -12.67 -19.65 22.44
N LEU A 61 -12.66 -18.31 22.32
CA LEU A 61 -13.04 -17.42 23.41
C LEU A 61 -14.49 -17.65 23.86
N ARG A 62 -15.44 -17.79 22.91
CA ARG A 62 -16.85 -18.08 23.23
C ARG A 62 -16.98 -19.41 23.98
N LEU A 63 -16.32 -20.46 23.49
CA LEU A 63 -16.33 -21.78 24.13
C LEU A 63 -15.67 -21.75 25.52
N GLY A 64 -14.66 -20.89 25.75
CA GLY A 64 -14.05 -20.69 27.06
C GLY A 64 -14.91 -19.88 28.04
N THR A 65 -15.72 -18.93 27.53
CA THR A 65 -16.58 -18.10 28.41
C THR A 65 -17.75 -18.87 29.02
N VAL A 66 -18.28 -19.89 28.32
CA VAL A 66 -19.39 -20.71 28.83
C VAL A 66 -19.03 -21.44 30.14
N PRO A 67 -17.95 -22.24 30.22
CA PRO A 67 -17.58 -22.90 31.47
C PRO A 67 -17.12 -21.91 32.54
N ALA A 68 -16.54 -20.76 32.16
CA ALA A 68 -16.24 -19.69 33.11
C ALA A 68 -17.51 -19.13 33.77
N LEU A 69 -18.57 -18.93 32.98
CA LEU A 69 -19.86 -18.48 33.47
C LEU A 69 -20.55 -19.55 34.32
N VAL A 70 -20.48 -20.82 33.92
CA VAL A 70 -20.97 -21.95 34.72
C VAL A 70 -20.24 -22.01 36.06
N ALA A 71 -18.90 -21.89 36.08
CA ALA A 71 -18.12 -21.84 37.30
C ALA A 71 -18.53 -20.67 38.21
N ALA A 72 -18.70 -19.47 37.63
CA ALA A 72 -19.11 -18.27 38.37
C ALA A 72 -20.50 -18.41 39.03
N VAL A 73 -21.43 -19.16 38.41
CA VAL A 73 -22.78 -19.43 38.95
C VAL A 73 -22.78 -20.61 39.92
N ALA A 74 -21.99 -21.66 39.66
CA ALA A 74 -21.97 -22.90 40.43
C ALA A 74 -21.21 -22.79 41.77
N LEU A 75 -20.16 -21.94 41.82
CA LEU A 75 -19.38 -21.68 43.04
C LEU A 75 -20.23 -21.21 44.25
N PRO A 76 -21.10 -20.19 44.13
CA PRO A 76 -21.93 -19.75 45.25
C PRO A 76 -23.05 -20.72 45.64
N LEU A 77 -23.39 -21.68 44.77
CA LEU A 77 -24.46 -22.67 45.01
C LEU A 77 -23.98 -23.92 45.77
N GLY A 78 -22.70 -23.97 46.20
CA GLY A 78 -22.15 -25.10 46.95
C GLY A 78 -21.83 -26.34 46.10
N SER A 79 -21.97 -26.26 44.78
CA SER A 79 -21.62 -27.34 43.84
C SER A 79 -20.12 -27.41 43.54
N GLY A 80 -19.32 -27.66 44.59
CA GLY A 80 -17.87 -27.49 44.57
C GLY A 80 -17.13 -28.26 43.46
N ALA A 81 -17.44 -29.55 43.26
CA ALA A 81 -16.71 -30.36 42.28
C ALA A 81 -16.94 -29.90 40.83
N TRP A 82 -18.19 -29.67 40.43
CA TRP A 82 -18.54 -29.24 39.07
C TRP A 82 -18.03 -27.83 38.75
N ALA A 83 -18.07 -26.92 39.74
CA ALA A 83 -17.56 -25.57 39.60
C ALA A 83 -16.04 -25.55 39.38
N VAL A 84 -15.29 -26.39 40.10
CA VAL A 84 -13.83 -26.55 39.92
C VAL A 84 -13.51 -27.12 38.54
N TRP A 85 -14.23 -28.15 38.09
CA TRP A 85 -14.05 -28.70 36.74
C TRP A 85 -14.35 -27.68 35.64
N ALA A 86 -15.43 -26.91 35.77
CA ALA A 86 -15.76 -25.85 34.81
C ALA A 86 -14.68 -24.74 34.77
N ALA A 87 -14.14 -24.35 35.93
CA ALA A 87 -13.02 -23.41 36.01
C ALA A 87 -11.76 -23.97 35.32
N LEU A 88 -11.43 -25.25 35.55
CA LEU A 88 -10.28 -25.93 34.93
C LEU A 88 -10.42 -26.09 33.41
N LEU A 89 -11.64 -26.24 32.89
CA LEU A 89 -11.91 -26.38 31.46
C LEU A 89 -11.93 -25.04 30.71
N THR A 90 -12.05 -23.92 31.41
CA THR A 90 -12.08 -22.56 30.81
C THR A 90 -10.92 -22.25 29.85
N PRO A 91 -9.63 -22.55 30.15
CA PRO A 91 -8.54 -22.29 29.23
C PRO A 91 -8.44 -23.30 28.07
N VAL A 92 -9.10 -24.45 28.14
CA VAL A 92 -8.91 -25.56 27.19
C VAL A 92 -9.20 -25.15 25.73
N PRO A 93 -10.31 -24.45 25.40
CA PRO A 93 -10.56 -24.04 24.02
C PRO A 93 -9.49 -23.12 23.42
N LEU A 94 -8.89 -22.25 24.23
CA LEU A 94 -7.80 -21.36 23.81
C LEU A 94 -6.49 -22.11 23.59
N LEU A 95 -6.19 -23.08 24.45
CA LEU A 95 -5.02 -23.94 24.30
C LEU A 95 -5.15 -24.82 23.04
N VAL A 96 -6.36 -25.37 22.81
CA VAL A 96 -6.67 -26.15 21.60
C VAL A 96 -6.54 -25.27 20.36
N GLU A 97 -7.08 -24.05 20.33
CA GLU A 97 -6.91 -23.12 19.19
C GLU A 97 -5.43 -22.81 18.94
N THR A 98 -4.66 -22.56 20.00
CA THR A 98 -3.22 -22.29 19.89
C THR A 98 -2.47 -23.49 19.32
N ALA A 99 -2.76 -24.70 19.80
CA ALA A 99 -2.17 -25.94 19.30
C ALA A 99 -2.57 -26.22 17.85
N LEU A 100 -3.84 -26.11 17.50
CA LEU A 100 -4.33 -26.27 16.13
C LEU A 100 -3.59 -25.32 15.17
N TRP A 101 -3.33 -24.08 15.57
CA TRP A 101 -2.55 -23.15 14.76
C TRP A 101 -1.05 -23.45 14.72
N GLN A 102 -0.50 -24.17 15.68
CA GLN A 102 0.86 -24.70 15.58
C GLN A 102 0.95 -25.82 14.53
N PHE A 103 -0.09 -26.64 14.41
CA PHE A 103 -0.19 -27.73 13.42
C PHE A 103 -0.74 -27.29 12.05
N ALA A 104 -1.20 -26.04 11.92
CA ALA A 104 -1.67 -25.51 10.65
C ALA A 104 -0.59 -25.56 9.54
N PRO A 105 -0.97 -25.78 8.27
CA PRO A 105 -0.04 -25.79 7.15
C PRO A 105 0.87 -24.56 7.13
N ALA A 106 2.14 -24.74 6.79
CA ALA A 106 3.13 -23.65 6.79
C ALA A 106 2.73 -22.45 5.94
N ALA A 107 2.07 -22.69 4.79
CA ALA A 107 1.54 -21.64 3.93
C ALA A 107 0.48 -20.77 4.65
N LEU A 108 -0.47 -21.41 5.35
CA LEU A 108 -1.51 -20.70 6.11
C LEU A 108 -0.91 -19.87 7.24
N ARG A 109 0.07 -20.43 7.98
CA ARG A 109 0.77 -19.71 9.05
C ARG A 109 1.55 -18.49 8.51
N ARG A 110 2.19 -18.61 7.34
CA ARG A 110 2.86 -17.48 6.67
C ARG A 110 1.88 -16.39 6.27
N ASN A 111 0.75 -16.75 5.65
CA ASN A 111 -0.27 -15.78 5.22
C ASN A 111 -0.87 -15.01 6.40
N VAL A 112 -1.10 -15.69 7.52
CA VAL A 112 -1.55 -15.05 8.77
C VAL A 112 -0.50 -14.09 9.33
N ARG A 113 0.79 -14.43 9.30
CA ARG A 113 1.86 -13.53 9.76
C ARG A 113 1.97 -12.31 8.86
N ALA A 114 1.98 -12.51 7.54
CA ALA A 114 2.00 -11.43 6.55
C ALA A 114 0.80 -10.50 6.69
N GLY A 115 -0.40 -11.06 6.89
CA GLY A 115 -1.60 -10.28 7.12
C GLY A 115 -1.54 -9.43 8.39
N ARG A 116 -0.99 -9.94 9.51
CA ARG A 116 -0.85 -9.14 10.74
C ARG A 116 0.09 -7.96 10.54
N VAL A 117 1.22 -8.19 9.85
CA VAL A 117 2.16 -7.14 9.48
C VAL A 117 1.47 -6.09 8.59
N LEU A 118 0.57 -6.50 7.69
CA LEU A 118 -0.22 -5.58 6.86
C LEU A 118 -1.17 -4.73 7.71
N GLU A 119 -1.93 -5.29 8.64
CA GLU A 119 -2.82 -4.50 9.50
C GLU A 119 -2.04 -3.50 10.35
N GLU A 120 -0.89 -3.91 10.89
CA GLU A 120 -0.01 -3.01 11.63
C GLU A 120 0.54 -1.91 10.72
N ALA A 121 0.97 -2.25 9.50
CA ALA A 121 1.41 -1.28 8.51
C ALA A 121 0.30 -0.31 8.08
N GLN A 122 -0.94 -0.79 7.91
CA GLN A 122 -2.11 0.05 7.61
C GLN A 122 -2.45 0.98 8.77
N VAL A 123 -2.40 0.51 10.02
CA VAL A 123 -2.59 1.37 11.19
C VAL A 123 -1.50 2.44 11.27
N LEU A 124 -0.25 2.10 10.96
CA LEU A 124 0.86 3.05 10.91
C LEU A 124 0.70 4.05 9.75
N ALA A 125 0.28 3.58 8.57
CA ALA A 125 0.01 4.41 7.40
C ALA A 125 -1.13 5.40 7.66
N ALA A 126 -2.23 4.94 8.26
CA ALA A 126 -3.34 5.78 8.68
C ALA A 126 -2.90 6.84 9.70
N ARG A 127 -2.05 6.47 10.68
CA ARG A 127 -1.44 7.43 11.63
C ARG A 127 -0.51 8.43 10.96
N ALA A 128 0.14 8.04 9.86
CA ALA A 128 0.99 8.90 9.05
C ALA A 128 0.21 9.74 8.01
N GLY A 129 -1.12 9.70 8.01
CA GLY A 129 -1.95 10.43 7.04
C GLY A 129 -1.80 9.92 5.60
N GLN A 130 -1.47 8.64 5.42
CA GLN A 130 -1.51 7.97 4.12
C GLN A 130 -2.89 7.35 3.89
N ASP A 131 -3.74 8.03 3.13
CA ASP A 131 -5.12 7.60 2.82
C ASP A 131 -5.23 6.60 1.66
N GLN A 132 -4.11 6.06 1.16
CA GLN A 132 -4.19 5.15 0.00
C GLN A 132 -4.56 3.72 0.42
N PRO A 133 -5.58 3.11 -0.23
CA PRO A 133 -5.94 1.74 0.01
C PRO A 133 -4.81 0.79 -0.42
N GLN A 134 -4.40 -0.08 0.51
CA GLN A 134 -3.42 -1.14 0.27
C GLN A 134 -4.14 -2.48 0.19
N GLU A 135 -4.02 -3.19 -0.93
CA GLU A 135 -4.54 -4.53 -1.14
C GLU A 135 -3.48 -5.59 -0.80
N PHE A 136 -3.96 -6.72 -0.27
CA PHE A 136 -3.12 -7.88 0.02
C PHE A 136 -2.99 -8.74 -1.24
N ASP A 137 -1.77 -9.14 -1.60
CA ASP A 137 -1.54 -10.12 -2.67
C ASP A 137 -1.51 -11.54 -2.07
N PRO A 138 -2.60 -12.33 -2.19
CA PRO A 138 -2.67 -13.66 -1.59
C PRO A 138 -1.74 -14.67 -2.28
N THR A 139 -1.42 -14.45 -3.55
CA THR A 139 -0.54 -15.32 -4.35
C THR A 139 0.94 -15.09 -4.04
N GLY A 140 1.34 -13.84 -3.83
CA GLY A 140 2.71 -13.48 -3.47
C GLY A 140 3.00 -13.54 -1.97
N GLY A 141 1.96 -13.57 -1.12
CA GLY A 141 2.10 -13.41 0.33
C GLY A 141 2.72 -12.06 0.72
N ARG A 142 2.67 -11.06 -0.18
CA ARG A 142 3.26 -9.74 0.00
C ARG A 142 2.20 -8.78 0.50
N SER A 143 2.53 -8.07 1.58
CA SER A 143 1.71 -7.00 2.16
C SER A 143 1.90 -5.69 1.38
N GLY A 144 0.82 -4.94 1.18
CA GLY A 144 0.91 -3.52 0.84
C GLY A 144 0.92 -3.20 -0.65
N ARG A 145 0.26 -4.00 -1.50
CA ARG A 145 0.13 -3.64 -2.91
C ARG A 145 -0.76 -2.41 -2.99
N LEU A 146 -0.18 -1.27 -3.37
CA LEU A 146 -0.97 -0.06 -3.60
C LEU A 146 -2.01 -0.35 -4.67
N VAL A 147 -3.28 -0.11 -4.35
CA VAL A 147 -4.36 -0.21 -5.33
C VAL A 147 -4.24 1.02 -6.23
N PRO A 148 -3.88 0.86 -7.51
CA PRO A 148 -3.86 2.00 -8.40
C PRO A 148 -5.28 2.50 -8.64
N ASP A 149 -5.41 3.80 -8.94
CA ASP A 149 -6.60 4.29 -9.62
C ASP A 149 -6.61 3.68 -11.02
N ARG A 150 -7.47 2.68 -11.22
CA ARG A 150 -7.59 1.98 -12.50
C ARG A 150 -8.71 2.53 -13.34
N PHE A 151 -8.39 2.71 -14.61
CA PHE A 151 -9.38 2.95 -15.65
C PHE A 151 -9.19 1.89 -16.73
N LEU A 152 -10.19 1.01 -16.84
CA LEU A 152 -10.26 0.09 -17.97
C LEU A 152 -10.87 0.84 -19.16
N PRO A 153 -10.30 0.69 -20.37
CA PRO A 153 -10.90 1.28 -21.56
C PRO A 153 -12.31 0.72 -21.73
N ALA A 154 -13.26 1.59 -22.09
CA ALA A 154 -14.61 1.14 -22.40
C ALA A 154 -14.54 0.14 -23.57
N PRO A 155 -15.32 -0.96 -23.55
CA PRO A 155 -15.39 -1.87 -24.68
C PRO A 155 -15.89 -1.09 -25.91
N GLY A 156 -15.01 -0.88 -26.89
CA GLY A 156 -15.34 0.02 -28.01
C GLY A 156 -14.19 0.47 -28.94
N GLY A 157 -12.99 -0.11 -28.84
CA GLY A 157 -11.89 0.16 -29.78
C GLY A 157 -11.23 1.54 -29.63
N PHE A 158 -10.30 1.83 -30.54
CA PHE A 158 -9.50 3.05 -30.54
C PHE A 158 -10.36 4.31 -30.75
N ARG A 159 -10.10 5.37 -29.97
CA ARG A 159 -10.82 6.66 -30.09
C ARG A 159 -10.03 7.70 -30.88
N ALA A 160 -10.60 8.90 -30.99
CA ALA A 160 -9.98 10.05 -31.66
C ALA A 160 -8.57 10.36 -31.12
N ALA A 161 -7.74 10.94 -31.99
CA ALA A 161 -6.39 11.37 -31.64
C ALA A 161 -6.41 12.37 -30.48
N CYS A 162 -5.47 12.21 -29.54
CA CYS A 162 -5.32 13.12 -28.40
C CYS A 162 -3.87 13.14 -27.92
N SER A 163 -3.50 14.14 -27.13
CA SER A 163 -2.15 14.28 -26.59
C SER A 163 -2.14 14.82 -25.16
N ALA A 164 -1.23 14.30 -24.34
CA ALA A 164 -0.85 14.85 -23.04
C ALA A 164 0.47 15.61 -23.20
N ARG A 165 0.52 16.85 -22.70
CA ARG A 165 1.71 17.71 -22.77
C ARG A 165 2.06 18.23 -21.37
N PRO A 166 3.35 18.44 -21.09
CA PRO A 166 3.75 19.12 -19.87
C PRO A 166 3.24 20.56 -19.89
N SER A 167 2.98 21.12 -18.70
CA SER A 167 2.62 22.53 -18.55
C SER A 167 3.56 23.23 -17.58
N ARG A 168 3.97 24.46 -17.91
CA ARG A 168 4.93 25.25 -17.12
C ARG A 168 4.54 25.34 -15.65
N ARG A 169 3.27 25.70 -15.43
CA ARG A 169 2.67 25.81 -14.10
C ARG A 169 2.79 24.52 -13.29
N ARG A 170 2.57 23.35 -13.90
CA ARG A 170 2.70 22.06 -13.19
C ARG A 170 4.14 21.74 -12.86
N ILE A 171 5.09 22.02 -13.75
CA ILE A 171 6.51 21.80 -13.46
C ILE A 171 6.92 22.65 -12.24
N GLN A 172 6.57 23.94 -12.26
CA GLN A 172 6.79 24.87 -11.15
C GLN A 172 6.14 24.39 -9.84
N GLU A 173 4.87 23.95 -9.89
CA GLU A 173 4.15 23.41 -8.74
C GLU A 173 4.80 22.12 -8.20
N THR A 174 5.21 21.20 -9.07
CA THR A 174 5.82 19.91 -8.72
C THR A 174 7.22 20.09 -8.12
N GLN A 175 8.01 21.04 -8.62
CA GLN A 175 9.37 21.31 -8.15
C GLN A 175 9.43 22.37 -7.04
N GLY A 176 8.36 23.11 -6.79
CA GLY A 176 8.35 24.22 -5.83
C GLY A 176 9.21 25.41 -6.25
N VAL A 177 9.41 25.62 -7.56
CA VAL A 177 10.26 26.68 -8.11
C VAL A 177 9.44 27.76 -8.84
N LYS A 178 9.91 29.01 -8.81
CA LYS A 178 9.29 30.11 -9.55
C LYS A 178 9.76 30.18 -11.00
N GLU A 179 11.02 29.87 -11.25
CA GLU A 179 11.63 29.91 -12.57
C GLU A 179 12.12 28.51 -12.96
N LEU A 180 11.90 28.14 -14.22
CA LEU A 180 12.35 26.87 -14.76
C LEU A 180 13.78 26.99 -15.27
N ILE A 181 14.58 25.95 -15.04
CA ILE A 181 15.89 25.84 -15.67
C ILE A 181 15.74 25.61 -17.19
N PRO A 182 16.75 25.96 -18.02
CA PRO A 182 16.69 25.80 -19.47
C PRO A 182 16.34 24.38 -19.94
N GLU A 183 16.74 23.35 -19.19
CA GLU A 183 16.42 21.95 -19.46
C GLU A 183 14.92 21.67 -19.34
N ASP A 184 14.26 22.26 -18.34
CA ASP A 184 12.83 22.12 -18.12
C ASP A 184 12.02 22.91 -19.15
N GLU A 185 12.53 24.05 -19.61
CA GLU A 185 11.98 24.79 -20.75
C GLU A 185 12.06 23.98 -22.05
N LEU A 186 13.19 23.30 -22.30
CA LEU A 186 13.34 22.41 -23.44
C LEU A 186 12.38 21.22 -23.34
N TRP A 187 12.29 20.60 -22.17
CA TRP A 187 11.34 19.53 -21.88
C TRP A 187 9.90 19.97 -22.15
N LEU A 188 9.51 21.15 -21.65
CA LEU A 188 8.17 21.72 -21.82
C LEU A 188 7.76 21.84 -23.29
N ARG A 189 8.70 22.19 -24.18
CA ARG A 189 8.43 22.40 -25.61
C ARG A 189 8.34 21.10 -26.41
N SER A 190 9.05 20.07 -25.97
CA SER A 190 9.36 18.91 -26.80
C SER A 190 8.75 17.61 -26.28
N ALA A 191 8.44 17.50 -24.99
CA ALA A 191 7.87 16.29 -24.42
C ALA A 191 6.36 16.20 -24.64
N TYR A 192 5.88 15.02 -25.03
CA TYR A 192 4.45 14.73 -25.14
C TYR A 192 4.19 13.22 -25.24
N VAL A 193 2.99 12.81 -24.82
CA VAL A 193 2.43 11.49 -25.15
C VAL A 193 1.25 11.73 -26.08
N GLN A 194 1.26 11.16 -27.29
CA GLN A 194 0.20 11.36 -28.27
C GLN A 194 -0.30 10.05 -28.83
N TRP A 195 -1.62 9.90 -28.87
CA TRP A 195 -2.28 8.84 -29.64
C TRP A 195 -2.62 9.35 -31.04
N SER A 196 -2.18 8.63 -32.08
CA SER A 196 -2.55 8.87 -33.47
C SER A 196 -3.51 7.78 -33.95
N SER A 197 -4.80 8.12 -34.06
CA SER A 197 -5.84 7.18 -34.48
C SER A 197 -5.69 6.70 -35.93
N SER A 198 -5.21 7.57 -36.84
CA SER A 198 -5.04 7.23 -38.26
C SER A 198 -3.95 6.20 -38.50
N ARG A 199 -2.87 6.23 -37.71
CA ARG A 199 -1.75 5.29 -37.83
C ARG A 199 -1.80 4.17 -36.79
N ARG A 200 -2.72 4.24 -35.82
CA ARG A 200 -2.80 3.37 -34.64
C ARG A 200 -1.46 3.26 -33.89
N VAL A 201 -0.80 4.40 -33.73
CA VAL A 201 0.53 4.51 -33.12
C VAL A 201 0.46 5.43 -31.91
N LEU A 202 0.96 4.94 -30.78
CA LEU A 202 1.25 5.74 -29.60
C LEU A 202 2.66 6.33 -29.74
N VAL A 203 2.76 7.65 -29.65
CA VAL A 203 4.01 8.40 -29.77
C VAL A 203 4.39 8.95 -28.42
N LEU A 204 5.58 8.61 -27.93
CA LEU A 204 6.17 9.14 -26.71
C LEU A 204 7.40 9.95 -27.08
N CYS A 205 7.31 11.26 -26.95
CA CYS A 205 8.44 12.16 -27.17
C CYS A 205 9.04 12.54 -25.82
N CYS A 206 10.30 12.17 -25.61
CA CYS A 206 11.03 12.39 -24.36
C CYS A 206 11.92 13.64 -24.45
N GLY A 207 11.44 14.63 -25.18
CA GLY A 207 12.20 15.81 -25.56
C GLY A 207 13.46 15.51 -26.38
N PRO A 208 14.64 16.06 -26.04
CA PRO A 208 15.87 15.88 -26.82
C PRO A 208 16.34 14.42 -26.87
N ALA A 209 15.91 13.57 -25.92
CA ALA A 209 16.26 12.16 -25.87
C ALA A 209 15.62 11.33 -27.00
N GLY A 210 14.67 11.92 -27.73
CA GLY A 210 14.10 11.37 -28.96
C GLY A 210 12.62 11.00 -28.84
N THR A 211 12.09 10.50 -29.96
CA THR A 211 10.70 10.09 -30.10
C THR A 211 10.62 8.59 -30.30
N VAL A 212 9.83 7.90 -29.46
CA VAL A 212 9.51 6.49 -29.61
C VAL A 212 8.10 6.36 -30.16
N ARG A 213 7.96 5.59 -31.24
CA ARG A 213 6.68 5.27 -31.87
C ARG A 213 6.34 3.81 -31.59
N VAL A 214 5.17 3.59 -31.04
CA VAL A 214 4.70 2.28 -30.55
C VAL A 214 3.44 1.90 -31.31
N PRO A 215 3.51 1.01 -32.31
CA PRO A 215 2.32 0.52 -32.99
C PRO A 215 1.49 -0.33 -32.02
N LEU A 216 0.17 -0.09 -31.96
CA LEU A 216 -0.76 -0.82 -31.09
C LEU A 216 -1.71 -1.74 -31.86
N ASP A 217 -1.56 -1.83 -33.18
CA ASP A 217 -2.42 -2.68 -33.99
C ASP A 217 -2.05 -4.17 -33.78
N PRO A 218 -2.96 -5.01 -33.27
CA PRO A 218 -2.69 -6.43 -33.03
C PRO A 218 -2.34 -7.21 -34.29
N ALA A 219 -2.78 -6.73 -35.48
CA ALA A 219 -2.44 -7.36 -36.75
C ALA A 219 -0.98 -7.09 -37.15
N THR A 220 -0.35 -6.07 -36.57
CA THR A 220 1.01 -5.68 -36.91
C THR A 220 1.95 -6.27 -35.87
N SER A 221 2.46 -7.47 -36.15
CA SER A 221 3.38 -8.14 -35.24
C SER A 221 4.61 -7.26 -34.99
N PRO A 222 4.97 -6.93 -33.74
CA PRO A 222 6.07 -6.02 -33.41
C PRO A 222 7.42 -6.52 -33.94
N SER A 223 7.54 -7.82 -34.18
CA SER A 223 8.72 -8.48 -34.74
C SER A 223 9.02 -8.09 -36.19
N LEU A 224 7.99 -7.75 -36.98
CA LEU A 224 8.13 -7.49 -38.42
C LEU A 224 8.59 -6.06 -38.72
N LEU A 225 8.44 -5.13 -37.78
CA LEU A 225 8.74 -3.71 -37.98
C LEU A 225 10.13 -3.28 -37.50
N GLY A 226 10.97 -4.20 -37.01
CA GLY A 226 12.26 -3.84 -36.41
C GLY A 226 12.11 -2.84 -35.26
N GLY A 227 10.93 -2.81 -34.63
CA GLY A 227 10.58 -1.85 -33.60
C GLY A 227 11.40 -2.06 -32.34
N PRO A 228 11.63 -1.00 -31.55
CA PRO A 228 12.51 -1.08 -30.39
C PRO A 228 11.91 -1.91 -29.23
N LEU A 229 10.62 -2.24 -29.26
CA LEU A 229 9.92 -2.90 -28.16
C LEU A 229 9.92 -4.43 -28.29
N ALA A 230 10.14 -5.10 -27.16
CA ALA A 230 10.20 -6.55 -27.09
C ALA A 230 8.81 -7.24 -27.09
N ASP A 231 7.74 -6.50 -26.82
CA ASP A 231 6.37 -7.03 -26.64
C ASP A 231 5.31 -5.94 -26.92
N VAL A 232 4.04 -6.34 -26.99
CA VAL A 232 2.88 -5.45 -27.15
C VAL A 232 2.54 -4.80 -25.80
N PRO A 233 2.49 -3.45 -25.71
CA PRO A 233 2.03 -2.80 -24.49
C PRO A 233 0.52 -2.99 -24.35
N VAL A 234 0.08 -3.27 -23.13
CA VAL A 234 -1.35 -3.39 -22.79
C VAL A 234 -1.79 -2.36 -21.76
N GLU A 235 -0.83 -1.74 -21.06
CA GLU A 235 -1.10 -0.84 -19.95
C GLU A 235 -0.15 0.36 -19.99
N LEU A 236 -0.74 1.55 -19.80
CA LEU A 236 -0.03 2.81 -19.58
C LEU A 236 -0.15 3.19 -18.10
N VAL A 237 1.00 3.28 -17.43
CA VAL A 237 1.04 3.58 -16.00
C VAL A 237 1.58 4.98 -15.76
N TRP A 238 0.89 5.75 -14.93
CA TRP A 238 1.38 7.01 -14.39
C TRP A 238 1.85 6.79 -12.95
N LEU A 239 3.14 6.95 -12.71
CA LEU A 239 3.77 6.69 -11.42
C LEU A 239 4.32 8.00 -10.86
N LYS A 240 3.79 8.44 -9.72
CA LYS A 240 4.26 9.62 -8.99
C LYS A 240 4.95 9.19 -7.72
N GLU A 241 6.21 9.52 -7.56
CA GLU A 241 7.02 9.24 -6.39
C GLU A 241 7.29 10.55 -5.66
N ARG A 242 6.77 10.69 -4.43
CA ARG A 242 7.07 11.82 -3.56
C ARG A 242 8.23 11.45 -2.63
N TYR A 243 9.32 12.18 -2.79
CA TYR A 243 10.45 12.25 -1.89
C TYR A 243 10.29 13.48 -0.98
N ARG A 244 11.07 13.56 0.09
CA ARG A 244 10.99 14.65 1.09
C ARG A 244 11.11 16.05 0.49
N TYR A 245 11.90 16.20 -0.57
CA TYR A 245 12.18 17.49 -1.21
C TYR A 245 11.98 17.49 -2.72
N ALA A 246 11.49 16.38 -3.28
CA ALA A 246 11.35 16.23 -4.72
C ALA A 246 10.14 15.36 -5.04
N GLU A 247 9.50 15.65 -6.16
CA GLU A 247 8.47 14.79 -6.72
C GLU A 247 8.93 14.34 -8.10
N GLU A 248 8.99 13.03 -8.31
CA GLU A 248 9.31 12.44 -9.60
C GLU A 248 8.05 11.82 -10.19
N VAL A 249 7.72 12.21 -11.42
CA VAL A 249 6.62 11.61 -12.18
C VAL A 249 7.21 10.82 -13.33
N ARG A 250 6.76 9.58 -13.50
CA ARG A 250 7.17 8.65 -14.56
C ARG A 250 5.94 8.12 -15.29
N ILE A 251 6.09 7.93 -16.60
CA ILE A 251 5.11 7.25 -17.44
C ILE A 251 5.75 5.94 -17.91
N LEU A 252 5.09 4.82 -17.62
CA LEU A 252 5.56 3.48 -17.95
C LEU A 252 4.61 2.84 -18.96
N LEU A 253 5.19 2.08 -19.89
CA LEU A 253 4.43 1.14 -20.73
C LEU A 253 4.72 -0.28 -20.26
N LEU A 254 3.67 -1.03 -19.95
CA LEU A 254 3.76 -2.42 -19.48
C LEU A 254 3.11 -3.38 -20.49
N ASN A 255 3.62 -4.61 -20.56
CA ASN A 255 2.99 -5.71 -21.29
C ASN A 255 1.97 -6.47 -20.42
N ALA A 256 1.32 -7.49 -21.01
CA ALA A 256 0.35 -8.35 -20.33
C ALA A 256 0.89 -9.09 -19.09
N ARG A 257 2.21 -9.16 -18.95
CA ARG A 257 2.90 -9.76 -17.80
C ARG A 257 3.34 -8.73 -16.76
N SER A 258 2.86 -7.48 -16.87
CA SER A 258 3.25 -6.33 -16.05
C SER A 258 4.76 -6.03 -16.09
N GLN A 259 5.45 -6.45 -17.15
CA GLN A 259 6.87 -6.17 -17.35
C GLN A 259 7.04 -4.81 -18.01
N ARG A 260 8.11 -4.12 -17.63
CA ARG A 260 8.37 -2.77 -18.10
C ARG A 260 8.98 -2.79 -19.50
N LEU A 261 8.24 -2.25 -20.47
CA LEU A 261 8.70 -2.12 -21.85
C LEU A 261 9.43 -0.79 -22.09
N LEU A 262 8.87 0.30 -21.57
CA LEU A 262 9.41 1.65 -21.73
C LEU A 262 9.17 2.51 -20.49
N THR A 263 10.06 3.47 -20.27
CA THR A 263 9.97 4.46 -19.18
C THR A 263 10.28 5.83 -19.73
N MET A 264 9.41 6.80 -19.45
CA MET A 264 9.55 8.20 -19.84
C MET A 264 9.34 9.09 -18.60
N PRO A 265 10.07 10.20 -18.46
CA PRO A 265 9.72 11.23 -17.47
C PRO A 265 8.30 11.78 -17.74
N GLY A 266 7.49 11.93 -16.70
CA GLY A 266 6.13 12.48 -16.76
C GLY A 266 6.01 13.87 -16.15
N LEU A 267 7.14 14.54 -15.90
CA LEU A 267 7.20 15.84 -15.24
C LEU A 267 6.31 16.87 -15.96
N GLY A 268 5.42 17.52 -15.20
CA GLY A 268 4.52 18.55 -15.70
C GLY A 268 3.27 18.05 -16.44
N MET A 269 3.14 16.75 -16.71
CA MET A 269 1.98 16.17 -17.40
C MET A 269 0.84 15.91 -16.41
N ARG A 270 -0.39 16.19 -16.83
CA ARG A 270 -1.59 15.92 -16.01
C ARG A 270 -1.98 14.45 -16.09
N GLN A 271 -2.19 13.82 -14.94
CA GLN A 271 -2.69 12.44 -14.79
C GLN A 271 -3.93 12.20 -15.69
N THR A 272 -4.90 13.11 -15.67
CA THR A 272 -6.13 13.01 -16.46
C THR A 272 -5.92 13.06 -17.96
N GLU A 273 -4.91 13.76 -18.46
CA GLU A 273 -4.59 13.81 -19.88
C GLU A 273 -3.90 12.51 -20.32
N VAL A 274 -2.99 11.98 -19.49
CA VAL A 274 -2.36 10.68 -19.75
C VAL A 274 -3.39 9.55 -19.74
N ALA A 275 -4.35 9.60 -18.81
CA ALA A 275 -5.48 8.66 -18.77
C ALA A 275 -6.34 8.72 -20.05
N ARG A 276 -6.62 9.92 -20.58
CA ARG A 276 -7.34 10.09 -21.86
C ARG A 276 -6.56 9.50 -23.02
N VAL A 277 -5.23 9.68 -23.05
CA VAL A 277 -4.38 9.10 -24.09
C VAL A 277 -4.40 7.57 -24.01
N ALA A 278 -4.26 6.99 -22.81
CA ALA A 278 -4.39 5.54 -22.62
C ALA A 278 -5.74 5.01 -23.11
N GLN A 279 -6.83 5.65 -22.69
CA GLN A 279 -8.18 5.28 -23.08
C GLN A 279 -8.39 5.37 -24.60
N ALA A 280 -7.89 6.42 -25.25
CA ALA A 280 -8.00 6.58 -26.69
C ALA A 280 -7.17 5.54 -27.46
N ALA A 281 -6.02 5.17 -26.91
CA ALA A 281 -5.14 4.14 -27.40
C ALA A 281 -5.62 2.71 -27.08
N GLY A 282 -6.75 2.54 -26.38
CA GLY A 282 -7.25 1.22 -25.99
C GLY A 282 -6.37 0.49 -24.96
N LEU A 283 -5.51 1.21 -24.24
CA LEU A 283 -4.66 0.66 -23.19
C LEU A 283 -5.36 0.73 -21.83
N ALA A 284 -5.10 -0.25 -20.97
CA ALA A 284 -5.41 -0.11 -19.55
C ALA A 284 -4.63 1.07 -18.95
N TYR A 285 -5.23 1.78 -18.01
CA TYR A 285 -4.56 2.87 -17.31
C TYR A 285 -4.55 2.62 -15.81
N SER A 286 -3.38 2.78 -15.21
CA SER A 286 -3.18 2.71 -13.76
C SER A 286 -2.39 3.93 -13.29
N ALA A 287 -2.86 4.59 -12.24
CA ALA A 287 -2.10 5.64 -11.57
C ALA A 287 -1.67 5.19 -10.18
N TYR A 288 -0.40 5.39 -9.87
CA TYR A 288 0.20 5.11 -8.57
C TYR A 288 0.82 6.38 -8.01
N GLU A 289 0.58 6.66 -6.74
CA GLU A 289 1.28 7.72 -6.02
C GLU A 289 2.02 7.11 -4.81
N LEU A 290 3.33 6.90 -4.96
CA LEU A 290 4.20 6.39 -3.92
C LEU A 290 4.65 7.54 -3.02
N ARG A 291 4.35 7.47 -1.71
CA ARG A 291 4.95 8.35 -0.71
C ARG A 291 6.08 7.60 -0.02
N GLN A 292 7.31 8.09 -0.12
CA GLN A 292 8.38 7.53 0.71
C GLN A 292 8.17 7.97 2.17
N PRO A 293 8.31 7.05 3.14
CA PRO A 293 8.20 7.41 4.54
C PRO A 293 9.36 8.32 4.94
N ASP A 294 9.10 9.31 5.81
CA ASP A 294 10.06 10.34 6.28
C ASP A 294 11.25 9.80 7.11
N VAL A 295 11.53 8.51 7.06
CA VAL A 295 12.54 7.87 7.91
C VAL A 295 13.94 8.23 7.39
N LEU A 296 14.75 8.76 8.31
CA LEU A 296 16.11 9.29 8.12
C LEU A 296 17.02 8.47 7.19
N PRO A 297 17.89 9.13 6.42
CA PRO A 297 18.85 8.48 5.53
C PRO A 297 20.02 7.94 6.36
N ALA A 298 20.10 6.62 6.53
CA ALA A 298 21.35 5.99 6.98
C ALA A 298 21.47 4.51 6.60
N VAL A 299 20.39 3.87 6.18
CA VAL A 299 20.44 2.51 5.63
C VAL A 299 19.78 2.59 4.28
N GLU A 300 20.47 2.17 3.22
CA GLU A 300 19.89 1.92 1.91
C GLU A 300 18.77 0.89 2.07
N LEU A 301 17.59 1.38 2.43
CA LEU A 301 16.46 0.52 2.64
C LEU A 301 16.01 -0.01 1.26
N PRO A 302 15.57 -1.28 1.17
CA PRO A 302 15.26 -1.96 -0.08
C PRO A 302 14.18 -1.28 -0.94
N TRP A 303 13.49 -0.27 -0.40
CA TRP A 303 12.43 0.49 -1.05
C TRP A 303 12.90 1.47 -2.13
N HIS A 304 14.18 1.89 -2.18
CA HIS A 304 14.63 2.71 -3.33
C HIS A 304 14.56 1.96 -4.67
N ASN A 305 14.50 0.63 -4.62
CA ASN A 305 14.28 -0.22 -5.80
C ASN A 305 12.82 -0.66 -5.98
N LEU A 306 11.86 -0.15 -5.19
CA LEU A 306 10.45 -0.57 -5.26
C LEU A 306 9.87 -0.51 -6.68
N PRO A 307 10.12 0.53 -7.50
CA PRO A 307 9.66 0.55 -8.88
C PRO A 307 10.27 -0.57 -9.74
N ASN A 308 11.55 -0.90 -9.53
CA ASN A 308 12.21 -2.02 -10.22
C ASN A 308 11.73 -3.39 -9.71
N LEU A 309 11.30 -3.48 -8.45
CA LEU A 309 10.74 -4.69 -7.84
C LEU A 309 9.28 -4.93 -8.24
N MET A 310 8.48 -3.86 -8.37
CA MET A 310 7.09 -3.92 -8.85
C MET A 310 7.02 -4.12 -10.36
N PHE A 311 7.94 -3.51 -11.11
CA PHE A 311 7.96 -3.53 -12.57
C PHE A 311 9.34 -4.00 -13.06
N PRO A 312 9.60 -5.32 -13.05
CA PRO A 312 10.90 -5.88 -13.40
C PRO A 312 11.33 -5.50 -14.83
N ARG A 313 12.63 -5.27 -15.00
CA ARG A 313 13.24 -4.87 -16.27
C ARG A 313 13.40 -6.07 -17.19
N HIS A 314 12.98 -5.94 -18.45
CA HIS A 314 13.38 -6.89 -19.50
C HIS A 314 14.79 -6.56 -20.02
N ARG A 315 15.55 -7.57 -20.46
CA ARG A 315 16.91 -7.40 -21.08
C ARG A 315 16.96 -6.52 -22.34
N ARG A 316 15.82 -5.99 -22.80
CA ARG A 316 15.66 -5.10 -23.96
C ARG A 316 14.82 -3.86 -23.63
N HIS A 317 14.93 -3.35 -22.39
CA HIS A 317 14.28 -2.11 -21.99
C HIS A 317 14.83 -0.95 -22.82
N VAL A 318 13.94 -0.25 -23.53
CA VAL A 318 14.31 0.94 -24.29
C VAL A 318 14.23 2.11 -23.33
N GLN A 319 15.39 2.53 -22.83
CA GLN A 319 15.50 3.87 -22.29
C GLN A 319 15.69 4.81 -23.49
N PRO A 320 14.86 5.86 -23.63
CA PRO A 320 15.30 7.00 -24.43
C PRO A 320 16.67 7.41 -23.88
N LYS A 321 17.69 7.52 -24.73
CA LYS A 321 19.05 7.84 -24.27
C LYS A 321 19.03 9.21 -23.61
N LEU A 322 18.93 9.22 -22.28
CA LEU A 322 19.12 10.42 -21.47
C LEU A 322 20.58 10.83 -21.65
N THR A 323 20.82 12.09 -21.97
CA THR A 323 22.19 12.62 -22.08
C THR A 323 22.88 12.48 -20.72
N ARG A 324 24.21 12.25 -20.72
CA ARG A 324 25.04 12.11 -19.50
C ARG A 324 24.80 13.20 -18.46
N HIS A 325 24.37 14.38 -18.89
CA HIS A 325 24.07 15.52 -18.03
C HIS A 325 22.81 15.31 -17.15
N GLN A 326 21.80 14.59 -17.64
CA GLN A 326 20.56 14.32 -16.91
C GLN A 326 20.71 13.14 -15.94
N LEU A 327 21.53 12.13 -16.27
CA LEU A 327 21.94 11.11 -15.31
C LEU A 327 22.74 11.73 -14.17
N LYS A 328 23.63 12.69 -14.47
CA LYS A 328 24.31 13.48 -13.45
C LYS A 328 23.33 14.24 -12.56
N LEU A 329 22.25 14.83 -13.06
CA LEU A 329 21.30 15.55 -12.19
C LEU A 329 20.54 14.63 -11.23
N LEU A 330 20.24 13.39 -11.62
CA LEU A 330 19.67 12.38 -10.73
C LEU A 330 20.67 11.96 -9.64
N ASP A 331 21.96 11.81 -9.98
CA ASP A 331 23.01 11.50 -9.01
C ASP A 331 23.39 12.72 -8.13
N THR A 332 23.37 13.94 -8.69
CA THR A 332 23.76 15.18 -8.01
C THR A 332 22.66 15.67 -7.06
N ALA A 333 21.38 15.42 -7.36
CA ALA A 333 20.27 15.68 -6.44
C ALA A 333 20.32 14.78 -5.19
N VAL A 334 20.97 13.62 -5.28
CA VAL A 334 21.24 12.71 -4.16
C VAL A 334 22.49 13.14 -3.39
N GLU A 335 23.50 13.71 -4.05
CA GLU A 335 24.75 14.19 -3.41
C GLU A 335 24.70 15.62 -2.85
N MET A 336 23.72 16.44 -3.23
CA MET A 336 23.53 17.76 -2.61
C MET A 336 22.94 17.63 -1.20
N LYS A 337 23.83 17.40 -0.22
CA LYS A 337 23.68 17.97 1.13
C LYS A 337 23.51 19.47 0.97
N LEU A 338 22.26 19.93 0.87
CA LEU A 338 21.94 21.35 0.98
C LEU A 338 22.58 21.87 2.27
N PRO A 339 23.40 22.93 2.22
CA PRO A 339 23.81 23.60 3.44
C PRO A 339 22.54 24.06 4.18
N PRO A 340 22.50 24.00 5.53
CA PRO A 340 21.33 24.47 6.26
C PRO A 340 21.05 25.90 5.83
N ALA A 341 19.83 26.13 5.31
CA ALA A 341 19.39 27.45 4.93
C ALA A 341 19.61 28.41 6.11
N ARG A 342 20.55 29.34 5.95
CA ARG A 342 20.66 30.48 6.85
C ARG A 342 19.40 31.31 6.66
N TRP A 343 18.43 31.12 7.55
CA TRP A 343 17.35 32.07 7.74
C TRP A 343 17.98 33.44 8.04
N PRO A 344 17.62 34.51 7.33
CA PRO A 344 18.03 35.83 7.75
C PRO A 344 17.37 36.10 9.10
N ALA A 345 18.20 36.29 10.13
CA ALA A 345 17.76 36.82 11.39
C ALA A 345 17.08 38.17 11.13
N MET A 346 15.77 38.25 11.35
CA MET A 346 15.11 39.52 11.57
C MET A 346 15.63 40.07 12.90
N VAL A 347 16.75 40.78 12.85
CA VAL A 347 17.15 41.73 13.89
C VAL A 347 16.51 43.06 13.49
N GLY A 348 15.59 43.53 14.33
CA GLY A 348 15.00 44.85 14.19
C GLY A 348 16.03 45.95 14.48
N GLN A 349 15.83 47.10 13.83
CA GLN A 349 16.25 48.37 14.39
C GLN A 349 15.22 49.44 14.02
N ALA A 350 14.63 50.01 15.07
CA ALA A 350 13.91 51.26 15.05
C ALA A 350 14.88 52.42 14.72
N GLY A 351 14.39 53.46 14.05
CA GLY A 351 15.18 54.67 13.84
C GLY A 351 14.51 55.74 12.99
N ARG A 352 13.73 56.60 13.68
CA ARG A 352 13.51 58.04 13.45
C ARG A 352 13.90 58.66 12.09
N SER A 353 12.90 59.23 11.41
CA SER A 353 12.78 60.67 11.12
C SER A 353 11.42 60.97 10.54
#